data_AF-A0A5C9AH95-F1
#
_entry.id   AF-A0A5C9AH95-F1
#
_cell.length_a   1.000
_cell.length_b   1.000
_cell.length_c   1.000
_cell.angle_alpha   90.00
_cell.angle_beta   90.00
_cell.angle_gamma   90.00
#
_symmetry.space_group_name_H-M   'P 1'
#
loop_
_entity.id
_entity.type
_entity.pdbx_description
1 polymer ?
#
loop_
_entity_poly.entity_id
_entity_poly.type
_entity_poly.pdbx_seq_one_letter_code
_entity_poly.pdbx_strand_id
1 'polypeptide(L)'
;GDEVLMKVVKILKSQIPVDKGKVYRFGGDEFAVIYTGGTLEELLSILKEIVHFQVGSINLSTSIGVAHSNECPTVERLKMLADERLYKSKKNGRAQISWQ
;
A
#
# COMPACT_ATOMS: atom_id res chain seq x y z
N GLY A 1 -11.48 -13.77 -7.44
CA GLY A 1 -11.52 -12.30 -7.40
C GLY A 1 -11.69 -11.84 -5.96
N ASP A 2 -12.89 -12.00 -5.41
CA ASP A 2 -13.23 -11.50 -4.07
C ASP A 2 -12.37 -12.07 -2.94
N GLU A 3 -12.00 -13.35 -3.02
CA GLU A 3 -11.10 -13.98 -2.04
C GLU A 3 -9.74 -13.27 -1.96
N VAL A 4 -9.21 -12.84 -3.10
CA VAL A 4 -7.95 -12.08 -3.17
C VAL A 4 -8.11 -10.72 -2.50
N LEU A 5 -9.19 -10.01 -2.82
CA LEU A 5 -9.48 -8.69 -2.23
C LEU A 5 -9.66 -8.78 -0.71
N MET A 6 -10.38 -9.81 -0.24
CA MET A 6 -10.55 -10.08 1.19
C MET A 6 -9.22 -10.43 1.87
N LYS A 7 -8.35 -11.20 1.21
CA LYS A 7 -7.02 -11.53 1.73
C LYS A 7 -6.16 -10.28 1.89
N VAL A 8 -6.12 -9.40 0.90
CA VAL A 8 -5.38 -8.12 0.96
C VAL A 8 -5.83 -7.30 2.16
N VAL A 9 -7.15 -7.12 2.34
CA VAL A 9 -7.70 -6.38 3.48
C VAL A 9 -7.36 -7.06 4.81
N LYS A 10 -7.41 -8.39 4.87
CA LYS A 10 -7.06 -9.14 6.08
C LYS A 10 -5.60 -8.95 6.47
N ILE A 11 -4.67 -9.00 5.51
CA ILE A 11 -3.23 -8.77 5.74
C ILE A 11 -3.01 -7.33 6.21
N LEU A 12 -3.57 -6.34 5.51
CA LEU A 12 -3.42 -4.93 5.90
C LEU A 12 -3.94 -4.68 7.31
N LYS A 13 -5.14 -5.19 7.64
CA LYS A 13 -5.74 -5.03 8.97
C LYS A 13 -5.02 -5.80 10.08
N SER A 14 -4.31 -6.89 9.78
CA SER A 14 -3.55 -7.64 10.80
C SER A 14 -2.19 -7.00 11.10
N GLN A 15 -1.63 -6.26 10.14
CA GLN A 15 -0.30 -5.66 10.28
C GLN A 15 -0.33 -4.17 10.67
N ILE A 16 -1.36 -3.43 10.25
CA ILE A 16 -1.51 -2.01 10.55
C ILE A 16 -2.30 -1.85 11.86
N PRO A 17 -1.72 -1.21 12.90
CA PRO A 17 -2.45 -0.93 14.12
C PRO A 17 -3.68 -0.05 13.86
N VAL A 18 -4.81 -0.40 14.49
CA VAL A 18 -6.13 0.22 14.22
C VAL A 18 -6.14 1.73 14.53
N ASP A 19 -5.36 2.15 15.52
CA ASP A 19 -5.15 3.54 15.91
C ASP A 19 -4.19 4.30 14.98
N LYS A 20 -3.31 3.59 14.28
CA LYS A 20 -2.30 4.18 13.39
C LYS A 20 -2.69 4.17 11.92
N GLY A 21 -3.63 3.33 11.47
CA GLY A 21 -3.95 3.34 10.05
C GLY A 21 -5.34 2.89 9.66
N LYS A 22 -5.79 3.46 8.54
CA LYS A 22 -7.10 3.21 7.93
C LYS A 22 -6.92 2.74 6.50
N VAL A 23 -7.60 1.65 6.15
CA VAL A 23 -7.56 1.02 4.83
C VAL A 23 -8.84 1.36 4.07
N TYR A 24 -8.68 1.80 2.81
CA TYR A 24 -9.78 2.15 1.91
C TYR A 24 -9.64 1.40 0.59
N ARG A 25 -10.76 1.09 -0.05
CA ARG A 25 -10.80 0.56 -1.42
C ARG A 25 -11.22 1.70 -2.35
N PHE A 26 -10.37 2.03 -3.31
CA PHE A 26 -10.63 3.09 -4.29
C PHE A 26 -11.54 2.59 -5.42
N GLY A 27 -11.35 1.34 -5.85
CA GLY A 27 -12.12 0.70 -6.90
C GLY A 27 -11.37 -0.49 -7.48
N GLY A 28 -12.06 -1.44 -8.11
CA GLY A 28 -11.40 -2.62 -8.70
C GLY A 28 -10.50 -3.35 -7.70
N ASP A 29 -9.20 -3.40 -8.00
CA ASP A 29 -8.11 -3.98 -7.19
C ASP A 29 -7.24 -2.91 -6.50
N GLU A 30 -7.66 -1.65 -6.49
CA GLU A 30 -6.91 -0.53 -5.91
C GLU A 30 -7.31 -0.25 -4.45
N PHE A 31 -6.29 -0.21 -3.59
CA PHE A 31 -6.41 0.07 -2.17
C PHE A 31 -5.53 1.24 -1.79
N ALA A 32 -5.96 1.99 -0.78
CA ALA A 32 -5.15 3.03 -0.16
C ALA A 32 -5.10 2.84 1.36
N VAL A 33 -3.97 3.25 1.93
CA VAL A 33 -3.74 3.23 3.37
C VAL A 33 -3.37 4.64 3.79
N ILE A 34 -4.10 5.20 4.76
CA ILE A 34 -3.67 6.38 5.49
C ILE A 34 -3.02 5.86 6.78
N TYR A 35 -1.73 6.15 6.97
CA TYR A 35 -0.95 5.75 8.14
C TYR A 35 -0.43 6.99 8.87
N THR A 36 -0.61 7.03 10.19
CA THR A 36 -0.33 8.18 11.06
C THR A 36 0.34 7.72 12.35
N GLY A 37 1.20 8.55 12.94
CA GLY A 37 1.79 8.27 14.25
C GLY A 37 2.86 7.16 14.25
N GLY A 38 3.49 6.90 13.10
CA GLY A 38 4.62 5.97 12.97
C GLY A 38 5.66 6.49 11.98
N THR A 39 6.79 5.79 11.88
CA THR A 39 7.86 6.16 10.95
C THR A 39 7.64 5.56 9.56
N LEU A 40 8.36 6.08 8.56
CA LEU A 40 8.37 5.50 7.22
C LEU A 40 8.91 4.07 7.25
N GLU A 41 9.94 3.80 8.04
CA GLU A 41 10.57 2.48 8.17
C GLU A 41 9.61 1.44 8.74
N GLU A 42 8.84 1.80 9.77
CA GLU A 42 7.77 0.94 10.32
C GLU A 42 6.75 0.59 9.23
N LEU A 43 6.27 1.60 8.49
CA LEU A 43 5.31 1.40 7.41
C LEU A 43 5.89 0.53 6.30
N LEU A 44 7.13 0.78 5.86
CA LEU A 44 7.80 -0.03 4.84
C LEU A 44 7.95 -1.48 5.28
N SER A 45 8.24 -1.74 6.56
CA SER A 45 8.32 -3.11 7.09
C SER A 45 6.96 -3.82 7.02
N ILE A 46 5.89 -3.12 7.38
CA ILE A 46 4.52 -3.65 7.26
C ILE A 46 4.17 -3.94 5.80
N LEU A 47 4.48 -3.01 4.90
CA LEU A 47 4.12 -3.13 3.49
C LEU A 47 4.90 -4.23 2.76
N LYS A 48 6.14 -4.53 3.16
CA LYS A 48 6.94 -5.62 2.57
C LYS A 48 6.23 -6.98 2.63
N GLU A 49 5.51 -7.24 3.72
CA GLU A 49 4.77 -8.50 3.92
C GLU A 49 3.57 -8.66 2.98
N ILE A 50 3.08 -7.58 2.37
CA ILE A 50 1.97 -7.63 1.41
C ILE A 50 2.42 -7.49 -0.05
N VAL A 51 3.67 -7.08 -0.30
CA VAL A 51 4.24 -7.02 -1.67
C VAL A 51 4.10 -8.37 -2.37
N HIS A 52 4.34 -9.46 -1.66
CA HIS A 52 4.12 -10.82 -2.14
C HIS A 52 3.26 -11.56 -1.13
N PHE A 53 2.19 -12.19 -1.59
CA PHE A 53 1.31 -12.96 -0.73
C PHE A 53 0.68 -14.11 -1.49
N GLN A 54 0.14 -15.07 -0.75
CA GLN A 54 -0.47 -16.27 -1.32
C GLN A 54 -1.95 -16.38 -0.96
N VAL A 55 -2.75 -16.82 -1.92
CA VAL A 55 -4.15 -17.22 -1.75
C VAL A 55 -4.30 -18.62 -2.30
N GLY A 56 -4.53 -19.60 -1.41
CA GLY A 56 -4.48 -21.02 -1.77
C GLY A 56 -3.11 -21.40 -2.33
N SER A 57 -3.06 -21.90 -3.56
CA SER A 57 -1.83 -22.25 -4.29
C SER A 57 -1.33 -21.13 -5.22
N ILE A 58 -2.00 -19.97 -5.26
CA ILE A 58 -1.71 -18.89 -6.19
C ILE A 58 -0.84 -17.83 -5.52
N ASN A 59 0.32 -17.55 -6.12
CA ASN A 59 1.18 -16.44 -5.72
C ASN A 59 0.69 -15.14 -6.37
N LEU A 60 0.53 -14.11 -5.55
CA LEU A 60 0.06 -12.79 -5.93
C LEU A 60 1.02 -11.75 -5.42
N SER A 61 0.97 -10.57 -6.01
CA SER A 61 1.80 -9.45 -5.60
C SER A 61 1.06 -8.12 -5.69
N THR A 62 1.56 -7.14 -4.94
CA THR A 62 1.10 -5.76 -5.00
C THR A 62 2.26 -4.84 -5.35
N SER A 63 2.01 -3.89 -6.25
CA SER A 63 2.86 -2.70 -6.40
C SER A 63 2.34 -1.60 -5.49
N ILE A 64 3.22 -0.89 -4.79
CA ILE A 64 2.82 0.08 -3.76
C ILE A 64 3.57 1.39 -3.95
N GLY A 65 2.85 2.50 -4.00
CA GLY A 65 3.42 3.85 -3.92
C GLY A 65 3.17 4.45 -2.54
N VAL A 66 4.21 5.03 -1.95
CA VAL A 66 4.14 5.65 -0.61
C VAL A 66 4.54 7.12 -0.72
N ALA A 67 3.76 8.00 -0.11
CA ALA A 67 4.08 9.41 0.01
C ALA A 67 3.85 9.90 1.43
N HIS A 68 4.69 10.83 1.87
CA HIS A 68 4.63 11.41 3.20
C HIS A 68 4.12 12.86 3.13
N SER A 69 3.35 13.27 4.14
CA SER A 69 2.69 14.58 4.14
C SER A 69 3.66 15.76 4.15
N ASN A 70 4.89 15.58 4.63
CA ASN A 70 5.93 16.62 4.56
C ASN A 70 6.45 16.89 3.14
N GLU A 71 6.17 16.01 2.18
CA GLU A 71 6.62 16.16 0.79
C GLU A 71 5.63 17.00 -0.04
N CYS A 72 4.42 17.24 0.50
CA CYS A 72 3.29 17.77 -0.25
C CYS A 72 2.49 18.76 0.59
N PRO A 73 2.18 19.96 0.07
CA PRO A 73 1.43 20.96 0.84
C PRO A 73 -0.07 20.64 0.97
N THR A 74 -0.60 19.76 0.12
CA THR A 74 -2.04 19.41 0.11
C THR A 74 -2.26 17.90 0.00
N VAL A 75 -3.46 17.45 0.37
CA VAL A 75 -3.88 16.05 0.28
C VAL A 75 -3.93 15.59 -1.17
N GLU A 76 -4.35 16.46 -2.09
CA GLU A 76 -4.40 16.16 -3.53
C GLU A 76 -2.99 15.88 -4.05
N ARG A 77 -2.00 16.72 -3.70
CA ARG A 77 -0.61 16.49 -4.14
C ARG A 77 -0.03 15.24 -3.48
N LEU A 78 -0.36 14.98 -2.21
CA LEU A 78 0.05 13.76 -1.51
C LEU A 78 -0.45 12.50 -2.24
N LYS A 79 -1.74 12.49 -2.62
CA LYS A 79 -2.32 11.40 -3.41
C LYS A 79 -1.61 11.27 -4.76
N MET A 80 -1.43 12.37 -5.49
CA MET A 80 -0.75 12.34 -6.79
C MET A 80 0.67 11.77 -6.69
N LEU A 81 1.43 12.14 -5.67
CA LEU A 81 2.79 11.64 -5.46
C LEU A 81 2.80 10.13 -5.14
N ALA A 82 1.85 9.65 -4.33
CA ALA A 82 1.69 8.22 -4.08
C ALA A 82 1.34 7.46 -5.37
N ASP A 83 0.47 8.01 -6.22
CA ASP A 83 0.10 7.41 -7.52
C ASP A 83 1.28 7.42 -8.51
N GLU A 84 2.05 8.51 -8.58
CA GLU A 84 3.28 8.62 -9.39
C GLU A 84 4.29 7.52 -9.00
N ARG A 85 4.46 7.30 -7.69
CA ARG A 85 5.36 6.27 -7.16
C ARG A 85 4.82 4.85 -7.38
N LEU A 86 3.51 4.65 -7.27
CA LEU A 86 2.87 3.39 -7.63
C LEU A 86 3.12 3.08 -9.12
N TYR A 87 3.01 4.08 -9.98
CA TYR A 87 3.29 3.93 -11.41
C TYR A 87 4.77 3.59 -11.65
N LYS A 88 5.70 4.21 -10.91
CA LYS A 88 7.13 3.84 -10.93
C LYS A 88 7.35 2.38 -10.56
N SER A 89 6.71 1.91 -9.48
CA SER A 89 6.74 0.48 -9.10
C SER A 89 6.21 -0.43 -10.22
N LYS A 90 5.10 -0.05 -10.88
CA LYS A 90 4.54 -0.80 -12.01
C LYS A 90 5.49 -0.85 -13.22
N LYS A 91 6.23 0.23 -13.49
CA LYS A 91 7.20 0.32 -14.59
C LYS A 91 8.50 -0.43 -14.30
N ASN A 92 8.93 -0.48 -13.05
CA ASN A 92 10.18 -1.13 -12.62
C ASN A 92 10.06 -2.65 -12.42
N GLY A 93 9.07 -3.31 -13.03
CA GLY A 93 8.88 -4.76 -12.92
C GLY A 93 7.78 -5.21 -11.96
N ARG A 94 7.02 -4.28 -11.35
CA ARG A 94 5.94 -4.54 -10.37
C ARG A 94 6.48 -5.15 -9.07
N ALA A 95 5.56 -5.58 -8.19
CA ALA A 95 5.87 -6.31 -6.95
C ALA A 95 6.96 -5.66 -6.09
N GLN A 96 6.83 -4.33 -5.90
CA GLN A 96 7.78 -3.54 -5.15
C GLN A 96 7.10 -2.31 -4.55
N ILE A 97 7.84 -1.65 -3.67
CA ILE A 97 7.43 -0.40 -3.02
C ILE A 97 8.30 0.72 -3.61
N SER A 98 7.69 1.85 -3.95
CA SER A 98 8.38 3.08 -4.28
C SER A 98 7.96 4.19 -3.32
N TRP A 99 8.92 4.81 -2.67
CA TRP A 99 8.72 5.90 -1.71
C TRP A 99 9.67 7.09 -1.96
N GLN A 100 10.50 7.01 -3.01
CA GLN A 100 11.40 8.03 -3.52
C GLN A 100 11.37 8.03 -5.04
#